data_AF-A0A352SEZ4-F1
#
_entry.id   AF-A0A352SEZ4-F1
#
_cell.length_a   1.000
_cell.length_b   1.000
_cell.length_c   1.000
_cell.angle_alpha   90.00
_cell.angle_beta   90.00
_cell.angle_gamma   90.00
#
_symmetry.space_group_name_H-M   'P 1'
#
loop_
_entity.id
_entity.type
_entity.pdbx_description
1 polymer ?
#
loop_
_entity_poly.entity_id
_entity_poly.type
_entity_poly.pdbx_seq_one_letter_code
_entity_poly.pdbx_strand_id
1 'polypeptide(L)'
;MKRSSGVLLPVASLPSKYGIGCFDRCAYDFVDQLVKAGQSYWQILPMGPTGYGDSPYQAFSTFAGNPYFISPDDLVKKGYLTENDCIRAAEGTSGKEVHYDVLFQKRLGLLRKAYANSSIEADVSYQAFVQKNSEWLADYALFMAIKDNKSGKSYLEWEDAIRLRSPEAMVSYRNRLLEDVNFYQFVQYEFYTQWAALKKYANDKGISIIGDIPIYVALDSADTWAHPELFQFDENGLPTAVAGCPPDAFSATGQLWGNPLYRWDVHKNQGYSWWISRIKTCYELYDMLRIDHFRGFDEYYAIPYGDATAEFGEWEKGPGIELFETLENQMGKLPILAEDLGFLTDSVRKLLADSGFPG
;
A
#
# COMPACT_ATOMS: atom_id res chain seq x y z
N MET A 1 -9.49 24.32 -12.78
CA MET A 1 -9.50 22.94 -13.33
C MET A 1 -10.40 22.88 -14.55
N LYS A 2 -10.06 22.06 -15.55
CA LYS A 2 -10.98 21.73 -16.64
C LYS A 2 -12.08 20.81 -16.09
N ARG A 3 -13.33 21.01 -16.49
CA ARG A 3 -14.44 20.14 -16.08
C ARG A 3 -14.22 18.74 -16.67
N SER A 4 -14.21 17.73 -15.82
CA SER A 4 -13.94 16.33 -16.15
C SER A 4 -14.84 15.41 -15.33
N SER A 5 -14.88 14.12 -15.66
CA SER A 5 -15.56 13.08 -14.89
C SER A 5 -14.73 11.80 -14.85
N GLY A 6 -15.03 10.91 -13.91
CA GLY A 6 -14.38 9.62 -13.78
C GLY A 6 -15.26 8.59 -13.10
N VAL A 7 -14.71 7.37 -12.97
CA VAL A 7 -15.36 6.25 -12.28
C VAL A 7 -14.45 5.75 -11.17
N LEU A 8 -15.01 5.55 -9.97
CA LEU A 8 -14.38 4.78 -8.90
C LEU A 8 -14.69 3.29 -9.12
N LEU A 9 -13.66 2.51 -9.38
CA LEU A 9 -13.76 1.05 -9.45
C LEU A 9 -12.44 0.43 -8.94
N PRO A 10 -12.41 -0.21 -7.78
CA PRO A 10 -11.21 -0.90 -7.30
C PRO A 10 -10.75 -1.96 -8.31
N VAL A 11 -9.43 -2.15 -8.45
CA VAL A 11 -8.87 -3.20 -9.33
C VAL A 11 -9.45 -4.57 -9.00
N ALA A 12 -9.59 -4.88 -7.71
CA ALA A 12 -10.16 -6.14 -7.22
C ALA A 12 -11.58 -6.43 -7.75
N SER A 13 -12.34 -5.40 -8.13
CA SER A 13 -13.72 -5.50 -8.61
C SER A 13 -13.83 -5.74 -10.12
N LEU A 14 -12.73 -5.72 -10.86
CA LEU A 14 -12.74 -6.06 -12.28
C LEU A 14 -13.16 -7.53 -12.48
N PRO A 15 -13.91 -7.85 -13.55
CA PRO A 15 -14.52 -9.17 -13.74
C PRO A 15 -13.54 -10.20 -14.32
N SER A 16 -12.37 -10.35 -13.69
CA SER A 16 -11.38 -11.35 -14.10
C SER A 16 -11.87 -12.77 -13.82
N LYS A 17 -11.51 -13.68 -14.72
CA LYS A 17 -11.78 -15.13 -14.57
C LYS A 17 -10.94 -15.81 -13.48
N TYR A 18 -10.03 -15.07 -12.83
CA TYR A 18 -9.09 -15.60 -11.85
C TYR A 18 -9.53 -15.39 -10.39
N GLY A 19 -10.79 -15.02 -10.15
CA GLY A 19 -11.40 -14.91 -8.81
C GLY A 19 -11.24 -13.55 -8.13
N ILE A 20 -10.43 -12.67 -8.68
CA ILE A 20 -10.26 -11.27 -8.29
C ILE A 20 -9.82 -10.49 -9.52
N GLY A 21 -10.29 -9.25 -9.64
CA GLY A 21 -9.79 -8.37 -10.68
C GLY A 21 -8.28 -8.18 -10.60
N CYS A 22 -7.61 -8.25 -11.74
CA CYS A 22 -6.15 -8.16 -11.87
C CYS A 22 -5.78 -7.42 -13.16
N PHE A 23 -4.50 -7.27 -13.47
CA PHE A 23 -4.00 -6.54 -14.64
C PHE A 23 -4.13 -7.35 -15.96
N ASP A 24 -5.21 -8.12 -16.10
CA ASP A 24 -5.51 -8.92 -17.29
C ASP A 24 -6.32 -8.11 -18.32
N ARG A 25 -6.81 -8.78 -19.37
CA ARG A 25 -7.55 -8.15 -20.45
C ARG A 25 -8.75 -7.33 -19.97
N CYS A 26 -9.41 -7.72 -18.87
CA CYS A 26 -10.57 -7.01 -18.35
C CYS A 26 -10.22 -5.59 -17.88
N ALA A 27 -9.02 -5.37 -17.36
CA ALA A 27 -8.55 -4.03 -16.97
C ALA A 27 -8.39 -3.10 -18.20
N TYR A 28 -7.82 -3.63 -19.29
CA TYR A 28 -7.67 -2.89 -20.54
C TYR A 28 -9.02 -2.61 -21.22
N ASP A 29 -9.93 -3.59 -21.20
CA ASP A 29 -11.30 -3.41 -21.70
C ASP A 29 -12.07 -2.36 -20.88
N PHE A 30 -11.82 -2.28 -19.57
CA PHE A 30 -12.42 -1.24 -18.72
C PHE A 30 -11.91 0.16 -19.11
N VAL A 31 -10.60 0.31 -19.36
CA VAL A 31 -10.06 1.57 -19.91
C VAL A 31 -10.74 1.94 -21.23
N ASP A 32 -10.92 0.97 -22.14
CA ASP A 32 -11.64 1.20 -23.40
C ASP A 32 -13.10 1.63 -23.18
N GLN A 33 -13.77 1.11 -22.16
CA GLN A 33 -15.13 1.51 -21.79
C GLN A 33 -15.17 2.94 -21.23
N LEU A 34 -14.19 3.32 -20.39
CA LEU A 34 -14.08 4.68 -19.87
C LEU A 34 -13.93 5.71 -21.00
N VAL A 35 -13.08 5.40 -21.99
CA VAL A 35 -12.92 6.25 -23.19
C VAL A 35 -14.23 6.38 -23.95
N LYS A 36 -14.93 5.26 -24.21
CA LYS A 36 -16.24 5.27 -24.90
C LYS A 36 -17.29 6.08 -24.14
N ALA A 37 -17.23 6.06 -22.80
CA ALA A 37 -18.12 6.80 -21.93
C ALA A 37 -17.70 8.28 -21.72
N GLY A 38 -16.63 8.74 -22.37
CA GLY A 38 -16.13 10.12 -22.25
C GLY A 38 -15.55 10.47 -20.88
N GLN A 39 -15.15 9.46 -20.11
CA GLN A 39 -14.50 9.66 -18.81
C GLN A 39 -13.04 10.08 -19.00
N SER A 40 -12.48 10.77 -18.01
CA SER A 40 -11.07 11.19 -18.00
C SER A 40 -10.29 10.61 -16.81
N TYR A 41 -10.99 10.11 -15.79
CA TYR A 41 -10.36 9.55 -14.59
C TYR A 41 -10.86 8.15 -14.26
N TRP A 42 -9.94 7.31 -13.80
CA TRP A 42 -10.24 6.06 -13.10
C TRP A 42 -9.69 6.17 -11.68
N GLN A 43 -10.57 6.21 -10.69
CA GLN A 43 -10.17 6.16 -9.29
C GLN A 43 -10.14 4.72 -8.79
N ILE A 44 -9.08 4.38 -8.07
CA ILE A 44 -8.86 3.07 -7.45
C ILE A 44 -8.60 3.22 -5.96
N LEU A 45 -8.75 2.12 -5.23
CA LEU A 45 -8.35 2.03 -3.82
C LEU A 45 -6.84 1.73 -3.70
N PRO A 46 -6.25 1.80 -2.49
CA PRO A 46 -4.83 1.50 -2.32
C PRO A 46 -4.48 0.11 -2.86
N MET A 47 -3.32 -0.01 -3.50
CA MET A 47 -2.88 -1.25 -4.17
C MET A 47 -1.91 -2.09 -3.34
N GLY A 48 -1.81 -1.83 -2.03
CA GLY A 48 -0.88 -2.54 -1.15
C GLY A 48 -1.29 -3.99 -0.88
N PRO A 49 -0.33 -4.87 -0.50
CA PRO A 49 -0.61 -6.25 -0.11
C PRO A 49 -1.43 -6.27 1.19
N THR A 50 -2.61 -6.88 1.15
CA THR A 50 -3.56 -6.90 2.27
C THR A 50 -3.28 -8.02 3.27
N GLY A 51 -3.54 -7.74 4.55
CA GLY A 51 -3.50 -8.72 5.63
C GLY A 51 -4.88 -9.29 5.97
N TYR A 52 -5.03 -9.80 7.20
CA TYR A 52 -6.31 -10.31 7.71
C TYR A 52 -7.38 -9.20 7.68
N GLY A 53 -8.57 -9.52 7.18
CA GLY A 53 -9.65 -8.56 6.95
C GLY A 53 -9.62 -7.89 5.57
N ASP A 54 -8.60 -8.17 4.75
CA ASP A 54 -8.52 -7.85 3.32
C ASP A 54 -8.68 -6.35 2.97
N SER A 55 -8.51 -5.47 3.96
CA SER A 55 -8.64 -4.03 3.79
C SER A 55 -7.42 -3.47 3.05
N PRO A 56 -7.61 -2.75 1.92
CA PRO A 56 -6.51 -2.08 1.23
C PRO A 56 -5.88 -0.94 2.05
N TYR A 57 -6.57 -0.47 3.10
CA TYR A 57 -6.07 0.55 4.02
C TYR A 57 -5.18 -0.01 5.14
N GLN A 58 -5.00 -1.33 5.21
CA GLN A 58 -4.12 -2.01 6.17
C GLN A 58 -3.14 -2.94 5.44
N ALA A 59 -2.29 -2.33 4.61
CA ALA A 59 -1.30 -3.06 3.82
C ALA A 59 -0.03 -3.40 4.62
N PHE A 60 0.61 -4.53 4.27
CA PHE A 60 1.92 -4.91 4.83
C PHE A 60 3.06 -3.99 4.40
N SER A 61 2.85 -3.12 3.42
CA SER A 61 3.80 -2.08 3.05
C SER A 61 3.09 -0.94 2.33
N THR A 62 3.53 0.29 2.58
CA THR A 62 3.07 1.47 1.81
C THR A 62 3.68 1.57 0.40
N PHE A 63 4.72 0.78 0.11
CA PHE A 63 5.45 0.80 -1.17
C PHE A 63 5.14 -0.41 -2.05
N ALA A 64 4.85 -1.57 -1.45
CA ALA A 64 4.62 -2.79 -2.20
C ALA A 64 3.25 -2.80 -2.89
N GLY A 65 3.17 -3.52 -4.00
CA GLY A 65 1.93 -3.86 -4.69
C GLY A 65 1.36 -5.20 -4.29
N ASN A 66 0.03 -5.32 -4.40
CA ASN A 66 -0.72 -6.50 -4.03
C ASN A 66 -0.47 -7.66 -5.02
N PRO A 67 0.07 -8.81 -4.56
CA PRO A 67 0.34 -9.96 -5.43
C PRO A 67 -0.92 -10.49 -6.14
N TYR A 68 -2.11 -10.24 -5.61
CA TYR A 68 -3.36 -10.70 -6.18
C TYR A 68 -3.72 -10.01 -7.51
N PHE A 69 -3.15 -8.83 -7.77
CA PHE A 69 -3.43 -8.08 -9.00
C PHE A 69 -2.51 -8.46 -10.17
N ILE A 70 -1.51 -9.32 -9.95
CA ILE A 70 -0.65 -9.85 -11.01
C ILE A 70 -1.48 -10.75 -11.92
N SER A 71 -1.48 -10.45 -13.22
CA SER A 71 -2.17 -11.19 -14.28
C SER A 71 -1.53 -12.57 -14.51
N PRO A 72 -2.26 -13.67 -14.26
CA PRO A 72 -1.78 -15.00 -14.63
C PRO A 72 -1.60 -15.18 -16.13
N ASP A 73 -2.39 -14.48 -16.97
CA ASP A 73 -2.25 -14.54 -18.44
C ASP A 73 -0.88 -14.03 -18.89
N ASP A 74 -0.35 -12.97 -18.26
CA ASP A 74 0.95 -12.42 -18.62
C ASP A 74 2.11 -13.33 -18.20
N LEU A 75 1.96 -14.05 -17.09
CA LEU A 75 2.91 -15.07 -16.67
C LEU A 75 2.90 -16.30 -17.60
N VAL A 76 1.73 -16.65 -18.16
CA VAL A 76 1.63 -17.68 -19.22
C VAL A 76 2.34 -17.23 -20.50
N LYS A 77 2.14 -15.97 -20.94
CA LYS A 77 2.83 -15.42 -22.12
C LYS A 77 4.35 -15.42 -21.98
N LYS A 78 4.86 -15.22 -20.75
CA LYS A 78 6.30 -15.32 -20.43
C LYS A 78 6.82 -16.75 -20.37
N GLY A 79 5.94 -17.76 -20.44
CA GLY A 79 6.30 -19.17 -20.31
C GLY A 79 6.54 -19.63 -18.87
N TYR A 80 6.20 -18.81 -17.87
CA TYR A 80 6.41 -19.12 -16.45
C TYR A 80 5.32 -20.05 -15.90
N LEU A 81 4.13 -20.00 -16.50
CA LEU A 81 2.98 -20.80 -16.13
C LEU A 81 2.31 -21.42 -17.37
N THR A 82 1.52 -22.47 -17.14
CA THR A 82 0.58 -22.99 -18.15
C THR A 82 -0.84 -22.52 -17.86
N GLU A 83 -1.72 -22.52 -18.87
CA GLU A 83 -3.15 -22.21 -18.66
C GLU A 83 -3.79 -23.12 -17.59
N ASN A 84 -3.40 -24.40 -17.57
CA ASN A 84 -3.87 -25.35 -16.56
C ASN A 84 -3.41 -25.00 -15.13
N ASP A 85 -2.28 -24.33 -14.96
CA ASP A 85 -1.86 -23.84 -13.64
C ASP A 85 -2.78 -22.72 -13.17
N CYS A 86 -3.11 -21.78 -14.06
CA CYS A 86 -3.99 -20.66 -13.77
C CYS A 86 -5.42 -21.13 -13.47
N ILE A 87 -5.94 -22.11 -14.21
CA ILE A 87 -7.27 -22.71 -13.97
C ILE A 87 -7.31 -23.35 -12.57
N ARG A 88 -6.31 -24.18 -12.22
CA ARG A 88 -6.26 -24.84 -10.90
C ARG A 88 -6.16 -23.84 -9.74
N ALA A 89 -5.41 -22.76 -9.92
CA ALA A 89 -5.31 -21.71 -8.92
C ALA A 89 -6.62 -20.93 -8.74
N ALA A 90 -7.48 -20.88 -9.75
CA ALA A 90 -8.80 -20.24 -9.70
C ALA A 90 -9.92 -21.19 -9.24
N GLU A 91 -9.67 -22.49 -9.09
CA GLU A 91 -10.67 -23.43 -8.57
C GLU A 91 -11.14 -23.01 -7.17
N GLY A 92 -12.46 -22.98 -6.96
CA GLY A 92 -13.06 -22.54 -5.70
C GLY A 92 -13.31 -21.03 -5.62
N THR A 93 -12.95 -20.25 -6.65
CA THR A 93 -13.31 -18.83 -6.74
C THR A 93 -14.69 -18.61 -7.38
N SER A 94 -15.16 -17.36 -7.35
CA SER A 94 -16.45 -16.93 -7.90
C SER A 94 -16.27 -15.80 -8.90
N GLY A 95 -17.18 -15.69 -9.88
CA GLY A 95 -17.27 -14.53 -10.78
C GLY A 95 -18.10 -13.37 -10.24
N LYS A 96 -18.63 -13.47 -9.01
CA LYS A 96 -19.54 -12.47 -8.40
C LYS A 96 -18.94 -11.74 -7.21
N GLU A 97 -18.03 -12.38 -6.49
CA GLU A 97 -17.43 -11.89 -5.26
C GLU A 97 -16.02 -12.47 -5.13
N VAL A 98 -15.18 -11.81 -4.34
CA VAL A 98 -13.79 -12.23 -4.12
C VAL A 98 -13.73 -13.20 -2.94
N HIS A 99 -13.21 -14.40 -3.17
CA HIS A 99 -12.95 -15.39 -2.12
C HIS A 99 -11.49 -15.28 -1.68
N TYR A 100 -11.22 -14.35 -0.75
CA TYR A 100 -9.87 -14.00 -0.31
C TYR A 100 -9.12 -15.16 0.37
N ASP A 101 -9.83 -16.06 1.06
CA ASP A 101 -9.28 -17.27 1.65
C ASP A 101 -8.69 -18.22 0.59
N VAL A 102 -9.39 -18.39 -0.53
CA VAL A 102 -8.91 -19.19 -1.67
C VAL A 102 -7.70 -18.53 -2.32
N LEU A 103 -7.73 -17.20 -2.49
CA LEU A 103 -6.61 -16.45 -3.06
C LEU A 103 -5.37 -16.53 -2.17
N PHE A 104 -5.52 -16.39 -0.87
CA PHE A 104 -4.45 -16.52 0.12
C PHE A 104 -3.77 -17.90 0.02
N GLN A 105 -4.57 -18.96 -0.07
CA GLN A 105 -4.04 -20.33 -0.16
C GLN A 105 -3.39 -20.65 -1.51
N LYS A 106 -3.95 -20.15 -2.63
CA LYS A 106 -3.58 -20.61 -3.98
C LYS A 106 -2.75 -19.64 -4.78
N ARG A 107 -2.94 -18.31 -4.64
CA ARG A 107 -2.27 -17.33 -5.51
C ARG A 107 -0.77 -17.29 -5.25
N LEU A 108 -0.35 -17.28 -3.98
CA LEU A 108 1.08 -17.30 -3.66
C LEU A 108 1.76 -18.58 -4.15
N GLY A 109 1.09 -19.74 -4.05
CA GLY A 109 1.57 -21.00 -4.63
C GLY A 109 1.75 -20.93 -6.15
N LEU A 110 0.79 -20.31 -6.86
CA LEU A 110 0.90 -20.07 -8.30
C LEU A 110 2.09 -19.17 -8.64
N LEU A 111 2.27 -18.07 -7.91
CA LEU A 111 3.37 -17.13 -8.13
C LEU A 111 4.73 -17.75 -7.81
N ARG A 112 4.82 -18.60 -6.78
CA ARG A 112 6.05 -19.37 -6.47
C ARG A 112 6.41 -20.32 -7.61
N LYS A 113 5.41 -20.97 -8.22
CA LYS A 113 5.64 -21.78 -9.43
C LYS A 113 6.14 -20.93 -10.59
N ALA A 114 5.58 -19.74 -10.81
CA ALA A 114 6.04 -18.82 -11.84
C ALA A 114 7.50 -18.40 -11.60
N TYR A 115 7.84 -18.04 -10.36
CA TYR A 115 9.20 -17.68 -9.96
C TYR A 115 10.19 -18.81 -10.24
N ALA A 116 9.90 -20.04 -9.80
CA ALA A 116 10.75 -21.20 -10.04
C ALA A 116 11.01 -21.50 -11.53
N ASN A 117 10.07 -21.14 -12.41
CA ASN A 117 10.18 -21.33 -13.86
C ASN A 117 10.78 -20.11 -14.59
N SER A 118 11.01 -18.99 -13.91
CA SER A 118 11.27 -17.70 -14.56
C SER A 118 12.71 -17.49 -15.00
N SER A 119 13.67 -18.07 -14.26
CA SER A 119 15.10 -17.69 -14.34
C SER A 119 15.32 -16.18 -14.27
N ILE A 120 14.47 -15.46 -13.52
CA ILE A 120 14.39 -14.00 -13.50
C ILE A 120 15.70 -13.34 -13.03
N GLU A 121 16.52 -14.05 -12.25
CA GLU A 121 17.80 -13.55 -11.77
C GLU A 121 18.78 -13.19 -12.90
N ALA A 122 18.60 -13.77 -14.09
CA ALA A 122 19.38 -13.44 -15.28
C ALA A 122 18.82 -12.22 -16.06
N ASP A 123 17.63 -11.73 -15.72
CA ASP A 123 17.00 -10.59 -16.38
C ASP A 123 17.58 -9.26 -15.86
N VAL A 124 18.13 -8.46 -16.78
CA VAL A 124 18.77 -7.18 -16.45
C VAL A 124 17.76 -6.14 -15.95
N SER A 125 16.53 -6.16 -16.46
CA SER A 125 15.46 -5.25 -16.03
C SER A 125 15.00 -5.58 -14.61
N TYR A 126 14.95 -6.87 -14.26
CA TYR A 126 14.72 -7.31 -12.89
C TYR A 126 15.83 -6.82 -11.94
N GLN A 127 17.10 -7.04 -12.28
CA GLN A 127 18.22 -6.56 -11.47
C GLN A 127 18.20 -5.04 -11.28
N ALA A 128 17.89 -4.29 -12.35
CA ALA A 128 17.74 -2.84 -12.29
C ALA A 128 16.57 -2.41 -11.39
N PHE A 129 15.44 -3.12 -11.44
CA PHE A 129 14.30 -2.89 -10.54
C PHE A 129 14.68 -3.11 -9.08
N VAL A 130 15.36 -4.21 -8.77
CA VAL A 130 15.80 -4.52 -7.39
C VAL A 130 16.78 -3.45 -6.89
N GLN A 131 17.73 -3.02 -7.72
CA GLN A 131 18.67 -1.96 -7.36
C GLN A 131 17.96 -0.61 -7.13
N LYS A 132 17.09 -0.20 -8.06
CA LYS A 132 16.33 1.06 -7.98
C LYS A 132 15.49 1.14 -6.71
N ASN A 133 14.90 0.03 -6.29
CA ASN A 133 13.95 -0.04 -5.17
C ASN A 133 14.58 -0.55 -3.86
N SER A 134 15.90 -0.60 -3.78
CA SER A 134 16.63 -1.19 -2.65
C SER A 134 16.31 -0.58 -1.28
N GLU A 135 15.87 0.68 -1.23
CA GLU A 135 15.49 1.38 0.01
C GLU A 135 14.30 0.75 0.73
N TRP A 136 13.32 0.18 0.01
CA TRP A 136 12.12 -0.41 0.62
C TRP A 136 11.96 -1.90 0.30
N LEU A 137 12.39 -2.34 -0.89
CA LEU A 137 12.12 -3.68 -1.39
C LEU A 137 12.87 -4.75 -0.59
N ALA A 138 14.10 -4.46 -0.16
CA ALA A 138 14.90 -5.40 0.61
C ALA A 138 14.27 -5.69 1.99
N ASP A 139 13.76 -4.66 2.66
CA ASP A 139 13.08 -4.81 3.94
C ASP A 139 11.70 -5.44 3.79
N TYR A 140 10.91 -5.04 2.79
CA TYR A 140 9.62 -5.67 2.50
C TYR A 140 9.76 -7.17 2.18
N ALA A 141 10.68 -7.53 1.28
CA ALA A 141 10.87 -8.92 0.90
C ALA A 141 11.32 -9.80 2.06
N LEU A 142 12.21 -9.27 2.92
CA LEU A 142 12.65 -9.97 4.13
C LEU A 142 11.52 -10.07 5.17
N PHE A 143 10.77 -9.00 5.39
CA PHE A 143 9.60 -8.99 6.27
C PHE A 143 8.61 -10.09 5.87
N MET A 144 8.23 -10.13 4.60
CA MET A 144 7.27 -11.12 4.11
C MET A 144 7.83 -12.54 4.16
N ALA A 145 9.10 -12.76 3.83
CA ALA A 145 9.75 -14.06 3.95
C ALA A 145 9.76 -14.58 5.40
N ILE A 146 10.07 -13.71 6.37
CA ILE A 146 10.01 -14.07 7.80
C ILE A 146 8.57 -14.34 8.21
N LYS A 147 7.62 -13.52 7.77
CA LYS A 147 6.20 -13.68 8.08
C LYS A 147 5.68 -15.04 7.60
N ASP A 148 5.98 -15.44 6.37
CA ASP A 148 5.69 -16.77 5.82
C ASP A 148 6.35 -17.87 6.67
N ASN A 149 7.63 -17.72 6.99
CA ASN A 149 8.37 -18.66 7.84
C ASN A 149 7.77 -18.81 9.26
N LYS A 150 7.09 -17.77 9.74
CA LYS A 150 6.40 -17.72 11.05
C LYS A 150 4.89 -17.97 10.95
N SER A 151 4.43 -18.56 9.83
CA SER A 151 3.03 -18.92 9.61
C SER A 151 2.05 -17.73 9.68
N GLY A 152 2.46 -16.58 9.17
CA GLY A 152 1.61 -15.39 9.05
C GLY A 152 1.55 -14.51 10.30
N LYS A 153 2.21 -14.89 11.41
CA LYS A 153 2.18 -14.14 12.68
C LYS A 153 2.63 -12.70 12.52
N SER A 154 2.06 -11.82 13.35
CA SER A 154 2.50 -10.41 13.42
C SER A 154 3.97 -10.35 13.83
N TYR A 155 4.73 -9.37 13.33
CA TYR A 155 6.12 -9.23 13.75
C TYR A 155 6.26 -8.95 15.25
N LEU A 156 5.21 -8.41 15.88
CA LEU A 156 5.15 -8.23 17.34
C LEU A 156 5.24 -9.55 18.11
N GLU A 157 4.90 -10.68 17.47
CA GLU A 157 4.98 -12.02 18.06
C GLU A 157 6.28 -12.75 17.71
N TRP A 158 7.18 -12.14 16.93
CA TRP A 158 8.47 -12.75 16.62
C TRP A 158 9.44 -12.61 17.79
N GLU A 159 10.48 -13.44 17.82
CA GLU A 159 11.54 -13.32 18.82
C GLU A 159 12.23 -11.95 18.77
N ASP A 160 12.60 -11.41 19.92
CA ASP A 160 13.13 -10.04 20.06
C ASP A 160 14.30 -9.76 19.11
N ALA A 161 15.18 -10.74 18.89
CA ALA A 161 16.31 -10.58 17.99
C ALA A 161 15.89 -10.19 16.55
N ILE A 162 14.80 -10.75 16.03
CA ILE A 162 14.31 -10.38 14.69
C ILE A 162 13.28 -9.24 14.74
N ARG A 163 12.44 -9.21 15.77
CA ARG A 163 11.44 -8.16 16.01
C ARG A 163 12.09 -6.78 16.15
N LEU A 164 13.19 -6.71 16.90
CA LEU A 164 14.01 -5.50 17.11
C LEU A 164 15.20 -5.42 16.15
N ARG A 165 15.26 -6.29 15.13
CA ARG A 165 16.22 -6.24 14.02
C ARG A 165 17.69 -6.21 14.46
N SER A 166 18.09 -7.09 15.39
CA SER A 166 19.51 -7.21 15.74
C SER A 166 20.35 -7.55 14.50
N PRO A 167 21.54 -6.93 14.31
CA PRO A 167 22.33 -7.12 13.09
C PRO A 167 22.60 -8.58 12.75
N GLU A 168 22.90 -9.41 13.76
CA GLU A 168 23.19 -10.84 13.59
C GLU A 168 21.96 -11.62 13.13
N ALA A 169 20.78 -11.34 13.70
CA ALA A 169 19.53 -11.98 13.31
C ALA A 169 19.16 -11.60 11.88
N MET A 170 19.31 -10.33 11.51
CA MET A 170 19.02 -9.83 10.17
C MET A 170 19.87 -10.53 9.10
N VAL A 171 21.18 -10.68 9.34
CA VAL A 171 22.07 -11.41 8.43
C VAL A 171 21.71 -12.89 8.37
N SER A 172 21.44 -13.53 9.52
CA SER A 172 21.05 -14.94 9.59
C SER A 172 19.78 -15.23 8.80
N TYR A 173 18.72 -14.43 9.01
CA TYR A 173 17.44 -14.59 8.33
C TYR A 173 17.54 -14.31 6.84
N ARG A 174 18.27 -13.27 6.43
CA ARG A 174 18.48 -12.96 5.00
C ARG A 174 19.16 -14.12 4.27
N ASN A 175 20.17 -14.74 4.87
CA ASN A 175 20.87 -15.87 4.27
C ASN A 175 20.00 -17.14 4.25
N ARG A 176 19.27 -17.41 5.34
CA ARG A 176 18.43 -18.61 5.46
C ARG A 176 17.21 -18.56 4.54
N LEU A 177 16.64 -17.39 4.33
CA LEU A 177 15.42 -17.18 3.55
C LEU A 177 15.68 -16.50 2.20
N LEU A 178 16.90 -16.64 1.66
CA LEU A 178 17.31 -15.94 0.44
C LEU A 178 16.38 -16.22 -0.76
N GLU A 179 15.96 -17.47 -0.94
CA GLU A 179 15.04 -17.86 -2.02
C GLU A 179 13.65 -17.20 -1.84
N ASP A 180 13.13 -17.14 -0.61
CA ASP A 180 11.86 -16.47 -0.30
C ASP A 180 11.96 -14.95 -0.50
N VAL A 181 13.09 -14.34 -0.11
CA VAL A 181 13.36 -12.93 -0.36
C VAL A 181 13.35 -12.64 -1.86
N ASN A 182 14.05 -13.44 -2.65
CA ASN A 182 14.07 -13.28 -4.11
C ASN A 182 12.68 -13.51 -4.73
N PHE A 183 11.90 -14.46 -4.21
CA PHE A 183 10.51 -14.65 -4.62
C PHE A 183 9.67 -13.38 -4.41
N TYR A 184 9.74 -12.74 -3.25
CA TYR A 184 8.98 -11.51 -3.01
C TYR A 184 9.48 -10.34 -3.86
N GLN A 185 10.77 -10.27 -4.16
CA GLN A 185 11.31 -9.30 -5.11
C GLN A 185 10.76 -9.53 -6.53
N PHE A 186 10.72 -10.78 -6.99
CA PHE A 186 10.10 -11.17 -8.26
C PHE A 186 8.62 -10.76 -8.32
N VAL A 187 7.86 -11.03 -7.26
CA VAL A 187 6.44 -10.65 -7.17
C VAL A 187 6.26 -9.14 -7.36
N GLN A 188 7.08 -8.33 -6.68
CA GLN A 188 7.00 -6.88 -6.82
C GLN A 188 7.42 -6.41 -8.21
N TYR A 189 8.45 -7.01 -8.81
CA TYR A 189 8.84 -6.73 -10.18
C TYR A 189 7.69 -6.99 -11.17
N GLU A 190 7.03 -8.15 -11.06
CA GLU A 190 5.88 -8.48 -11.91
C GLU A 190 4.71 -7.52 -11.71
N PHE A 191 4.40 -7.18 -10.46
CA PHE A 191 3.37 -6.17 -10.14
C PHE A 191 3.65 -4.83 -10.81
N TYR A 192 4.84 -4.26 -10.57
CA TYR A 192 5.20 -2.93 -11.08
C TYR A 192 5.28 -2.91 -12.61
N THR A 193 5.80 -3.99 -13.22
CA THR A 193 5.89 -4.11 -14.67
C THR A 193 4.51 -4.13 -15.33
N GLN A 194 3.59 -4.96 -14.82
CA GLN A 194 2.25 -5.10 -15.37
C GLN A 194 1.40 -3.85 -15.11
N TRP A 195 1.49 -3.27 -13.91
CA TRP A 195 0.80 -2.03 -13.59
C TRP A 195 1.29 -0.86 -14.46
N ALA A 196 2.60 -0.71 -14.65
CA ALA A 196 3.14 0.34 -15.51
C ALA A 196 2.63 0.23 -16.96
N ALA A 197 2.49 -0.99 -17.48
CA ALA A 197 1.91 -1.22 -18.81
C ALA A 197 0.43 -0.79 -18.88
N LEU A 198 -0.38 -1.14 -17.86
CA LEU A 198 -1.79 -0.76 -17.80
C LEU A 198 -1.97 0.76 -17.61
N LYS A 199 -1.22 1.38 -16.69
CA LYS A 199 -1.23 2.83 -16.48
C LYS A 199 -0.83 3.56 -17.76
N LYS A 200 0.23 3.10 -18.44
CA LYS A 200 0.64 3.67 -19.72
C LYS A 200 -0.48 3.57 -20.77
N TYR A 201 -1.16 2.42 -20.85
CA TYR A 201 -2.27 2.24 -21.78
C TYR A 201 -3.45 3.18 -21.48
N ALA A 202 -3.79 3.37 -20.21
CA ALA A 202 -4.79 4.35 -19.77
C ALA A 202 -4.39 5.78 -20.15
N ASN A 203 -3.16 6.17 -19.83
CA ASN A 203 -2.64 7.51 -20.10
C ASN A 203 -2.55 7.83 -21.60
N ASP A 204 -2.10 6.88 -22.43
CA ASP A 204 -2.07 7.03 -23.89
C ASP A 204 -3.47 7.23 -24.49
N LYS A 205 -4.53 6.81 -23.77
CA LYS A 205 -5.94 7.00 -24.12
C LYS A 205 -6.59 8.20 -23.45
N GLY A 206 -5.83 8.99 -22.70
CA GLY A 206 -6.32 10.18 -22.00
C GLY A 206 -7.11 9.86 -20.72
N ILE A 207 -6.95 8.67 -20.15
CA ILE A 207 -7.49 8.29 -18.83
C ILE A 207 -6.37 8.40 -17.80
N SER A 208 -6.51 9.30 -16.84
CA SER A 208 -5.60 9.43 -15.70
C SER A 208 -6.08 8.60 -14.52
N ILE A 209 -5.14 8.02 -13.77
CA ILE A 209 -5.44 7.20 -12.59
C ILE A 209 -5.37 8.05 -11.32
N ILE A 210 -6.46 8.06 -10.55
CA ILE A 210 -6.49 8.62 -9.20
C ILE A 210 -6.24 7.47 -8.22
N GLY A 211 -5.07 7.49 -7.60
CA GLY A 211 -4.74 6.59 -6.50
C GLY A 211 -5.25 7.10 -5.17
N ASP A 212 -5.05 6.28 -4.16
CA ASP A 212 -5.52 6.52 -2.81
C ASP A 212 -4.48 5.99 -1.82
N ILE A 213 -4.19 6.75 -0.76
CA ILE A 213 -3.36 6.30 0.34
C ILE A 213 -4.01 6.59 1.70
N PRO A 214 -4.01 5.62 2.63
CA PRO A 214 -4.27 5.91 4.04
C PRO A 214 -3.22 6.89 4.57
N ILE A 215 -3.58 7.84 5.45
CA ILE A 215 -2.55 8.63 6.14
C ILE A 215 -1.60 7.71 6.92
N TYR A 216 -2.15 6.77 7.70
CA TYR A 216 -1.38 5.85 8.53
C TYR A 216 -0.96 4.58 7.82
N VAL A 217 0.03 3.91 8.39
CA VAL A 217 0.47 2.56 7.97
C VAL A 217 -0.13 1.50 8.90
N ALA A 218 -0.18 0.24 8.48
CA ALA A 218 -0.59 -0.84 9.39
C ALA A 218 0.47 -1.07 10.48
N LEU A 219 0.04 -1.42 11.70
CA LEU A 219 0.98 -1.74 12.78
C LEU A 219 1.89 -2.91 12.41
N ASP A 220 1.34 -4.00 11.88
CA ASP A 220 2.08 -5.15 11.39
C ASP A 220 2.46 -4.95 9.92
N SER A 221 3.47 -4.12 9.66
CA SER A 221 3.96 -3.82 8.31
C SER A 221 5.48 -3.79 8.25
N ALA A 222 6.02 -3.91 7.04
CA ALA A 222 7.44 -3.71 6.79
C ALA A 222 7.87 -2.28 7.12
N ASP A 223 6.99 -1.28 6.98
CA ASP A 223 7.29 0.12 7.27
C ASP A 223 7.61 0.33 8.75
N THR A 224 6.75 -0.19 9.65
CA THR A 224 6.90 -0.05 11.10
C THR A 224 7.99 -0.94 11.67
N TRP A 225 8.18 -2.12 11.07
CA TRP A 225 9.26 -3.02 11.45
C TRP A 225 10.62 -2.45 11.06
N ALA A 226 10.78 -1.92 9.84
CA ALA A 226 12.06 -1.43 9.34
C ALA A 226 12.45 -0.04 9.85
N HIS A 227 11.46 0.81 10.15
CA HIS A 227 11.66 2.20 10.58
C HIS A 227 10.92 2.54 11.88
N PRO A 228 11.15 1.80 12.99
CA PRO A 228 10.43 2.03 14.25
C PRO A 228 10.64 3.45 14.81
N GLU A 229 11.76 4.10 14.47
CA GLU A 229 12.09 5.47 14.88
C GLU A 229 11.13 6.54 14.33
N LEU A 230 10.39 6.22 13.27
CA LEU A 230 9.41 7.11 12.63
C LEU A 230 8.04 7.09 13.31
N PHE A 231 7.85 6.20 14.29
CA PHE A 231 6.57 5.95 14.95
C PHE A 231 6.66 6.13 16.47
N GLN A 232 5.53 6.39 17.10
CA GLN A 232 5.41 6.57 18.55
C GLN A 232 5.48 5.20 19.26
N PHE A 233 6.68 4.63 19.29
CA PHE A 233 6.98 3.36 19.97
C PHE A 233 7.75 3.58 21.27
N ASP A 234 7.53 2.69 22.24
CA ASP A 234 8.28 2.62 23.49
C ASP A 234 9.64 1.91 23.30
N GLU A 235 10.40 1.76 24.39
CA GLU A 235 11.70 1.07 24.38
C GLU A 235 11.61 -0.42 23.99
N ASN A 236 10.42 -1.01 24.09
CA ASN A 236 10.16 -2.39 23.70
C ASN A 236 9.65 -2.49 22.26
N GLY A 237 9.50 -1.40 21.51
CA GLY A 237 8.98 -1.40 20.15
C GLY A 237 7.48 -1.63 20.06
N LEU A 238 6.73 -1.30 21.11
CA LEU A 238 5.26 -1.31 21.13
C LEU A 238 4.71 0.12 20.98
N PRO A 239 3.53 0.32 20.37
CA PRO A 239 2.88 1.63 20.33
C PRO A 239 2.66 2.21 21.73
N THR A 240 2.94 3.50 21.92
CA THR A 240 2.49 4.23 23.11
C THR A 240 1.05 4.71 22.94
N ALA A 241 0.69 5.06 21.70
CA ALA A 241 -0.66 5.42 21.30
C ALA A 241 -0.94 4.93 19.87
N VAL A 242 -2.22 4.83 19.53
CA VAL A 242 -2.73 4.38 18.23
C VAL A 242 -3.78 5.31 17.68
N ALA A 243 -3.95 5.27 16.37
CA ALA A 243 -4.87 6.11 15.63
C ALA A 243 -6.34 5.68 15.83
N GLY A 244 -7.20 6.68 15.70
CA GLY A 244 -8.64 6.52 15.66
C GLY A 244 -9.35 7.85 15.44
N CYS A 245 -10.63 7.87 15.76
CA CYS A 245 -11.40 9.11 15.88
C CYS A 245 -12.21 9.13 17.18
N PRO A 246 -12.44 10.31 17.78
CA PRO A 246 -13.19 10.42 19.02
C PRO A 246 -14.66 10.02 18.83
N PRO A 247 -15.39 9.79 19.93
CA PRO A 247 -16.84 9.75 19.90
C PRO A 247 -17.45 10.94 19.19
N ASP A 248 -18.46 10.68 18.37
CA ASP A 248 -19.22 11.69 17.65
C ASP A 248 -20.71 11.34 17.61
N ALA A 249 -21.49 12.11 16.85
CA ALA A 249 -22.93 11.89 16.71
C ALA A 249 -23.29 10.56 16.03
N PHE A 250 -22.33 9.89 15.37
CA PHE A 250 -22.51 8.63 14.65
C PHE A 250 -21.95 7.42 15.41
N SER A 251 -20.93 7.61 16.26
CA SER A 251 -20.33 6.57 17.09
C SER A 251 -20.14 7.02 18.54
N ALA A 252 -20.85 6.38 19.46
CA ALA A 252 -20.78 6.69 20.89
C ALA A 252 -19.41 6.40 21.53
N THR A 253 -18.63 5.47 20.95
CA THR A 253 -17.31 5.06 21.45
C THR A 253 -16.17 5.50 20.54
N GLY A 254 -16.45 6.33 19.54
CA GLY A 254 -15.52 6.68 18.46
C GLY A 254 -15.15 5.48 17.61
N GLN A 255 -13.97 5.52 16.98
CA GLN A 255 -13.43 4.40 16.21
C GLN A 255 -11.97 4.19 16.58
N LEU A 256 -11.63 2.97 17.01
CA LEU A 256 -10.27 2.56 17.27
C LEU A 256 -9.73 1.84 16.03
N TRP A 257 -8.81 2.46 15.30
CA TRP A 257 -8.25 1.90 14.07
C TRP A 257 -7.00 1.05 14.34
N GLY A 258 -6.24 1.41 15.39
CA GLY A 258 -5.11 0.61 15.86
C GLY A 258 -3.80 0.84 15.09
N ASN A 259 -3.77 1.76 14.12
CA ASN A 259 -2.54 2.12 13.42
C ASN A 259 -1.57 2.85 14.35
N PRO A 260 -0.25 2.66 14.19
CA PRO A 260 0.73 3.45 14.94
C PRO A 260 0.75 4.90 14.46
N LEU A 261 1.04 5.81 15.40
CA LEU A 261 1.13 7.24 15.15
C LEU A 261 2.55 7.65 14.79
N TYR A 262 2.69 8.71 14.01
CA TYR A 262 3.99 9.20 13.56
C TYR A 262 4.70 10.03 14.64
N ARG A 263 6.03 9.90 14.69
CA ARG A 263 6.92 10.85 15.38
C ARG A 263 7.21 12.03 14.46
N TRP A 264 6.25 12.94 14.30
CA TRP A 264 6.37 14.06 13.35
C TRP A 264 7.59 14.95 13.59
N ASP A 265 8.08 15.03 14.83
CA ASP A 265 9.35 15.66 15.18
C ASP A 265 10.54 15.00 14.46
N VAL A 266 10.60 13.66 14.45
CA VAL A 266 11.63 12.88 13.77
C VAL A 266 11.52 13.03 12.26
N HIS A 267 10.29 12.91 11.71
CA HIS A 267 10.05 13.12 10.28
C HIS A 267 10.54 14.51 9.84
N LYS A 268 10.18 15.56 10.58
CA LYS A 268 10.62 16.93 10.30
C LYS A 268 12.14 17.08 10.37
N ASN A 269 12.77 16.53 11.41
CA ASN A 269 14.24 16.60 11.56
C ASN A 269 15.00 15.85 10.45
N GLN A 270 14.37 14.85 9.83
CA GLN A 270 14.89 14.14 8.66
C GLN A 270 14.47 14.79 7.33
N GLY A 271 13.87 15.98 7.35
CA GLY A 271 13.39 16.68 6.16
C GLY A 271 12.25 15.96 5.45
N TYR A 272 11.42 15.23 6.20
CA TYR A 272 10.29 14.43 5.72
C TYR A 272 10.66 13.36 4.67
N SER A 273 11.91 12.89 4.68
CA SER A 273 12.47 11.97 3.67
C SER A 273 11.60 10.73 3.41
N TRP A 274 11.06 10.09 4.45
CA TRP A 274 10.19 8.93 4.32
C TRP A 274 8.89 9.26 3.58
N TRP A 275 8.22 10.36 3.96
CA TRP A 275 7.01 10.82 3.28
C TRP A 275 7.28 11.24 1.83
N ILE A 276 8.41 11.89 1.55
CA ILE A 276 8.82 12.23 0.19
C ILE A 276 9.02 10.96 -0.64
N SER A 277 9.70 9.95 -0.09
CA SER A 277 9.88 8.66 -0.76
C SER A 277 8.54 7.97 -1.04
N ARG A 278 7.64 7.92 -0.04
CA ARG A 278 6.29 7.36 -0.16
C ARG A 278 5.49 8.04 -1.27
N ILE A 279 5.44 9.38 -1.26
CA ILE A 279 4.69 10.16 -2.27
C ILE A 279 5.31 10.00 -3.66
N LYS A 280 6.64 9.96 -3.76
CA LYS A 280 7.34 9.68 -5.03
C LYS A 280 6.94 8.33 -5.61
N THR A 281 6.94 7.27 -4.80
CA THR A 281 6.48 5.94 -5.23
C THR A 281 5.01 5.95 -5.64
N CYS A 282 4.16 6.67 -4.92
CA CYS A 282 2.75 6.84 -5.31
C CYS A 282 2.60 7.45 -6.71
N TYR A 283 3.42 8.43 -7.09
CA TYR A 283 3.37 9.01 -8.44
C TYR A 283 3.99 8.13 -9.53
N GLU A 284 4.77 7.11 -9.18
CA GLU A 284 5.09 6.04 -10.14
C GLU A 284 3.81 5.25 -10.47
N LEU A 285 2.97 4.99 -9.46
CA LEU A 285 1.73 4.22 -9.59
C LEU A 285 0.54 5.03 -10.14
N TYR A 286 0.41 6.30 -9.80
CA TYR A 286 -0.79 7.09 -10.04
C TYR A 286 -0.47 8.42 -10.74
N ASP A 287 -1.48 9.07 -11.32
CA ASP A 287 -1.34 10.40 -11.92
C ASP A 287 -1.85 11.49 -10.98
N MET A 288 -2.72 11.12 -10.03
CA MET A 288 -3.27 11.97 -8.97
C MET A 288 -3.41 11.13 -7.70
N LEU A 289 -3.29 11.76 -6.54
CA LEU A 289 -3.28 11.07 -5.25
C LEU A 289 -4.34 11.62 -4.31
N ARG A 290 -5.32 10.79 -3.92
CA ARG A 290 -6.16 11.06 -2.75
C ARG A 290 -5.39 10.68 -1.49
N ILE A 291 -5.36 11.59 -0.51
CA ILE A 291 -4.85 11.29 0.82
C ILE A 291 -6.04 11.21 1.77
N ASP A 292 -6.28 10.01 2.27
CA ASP A 292 -7.32 9.69 3.23
C ASP A 292 -7.03 10.33 4.59
N HIS A 293 -8.08 10.76 5.30
CA HIS A 293 -7.99 11.38 6.61
C HIS A 293 -7.02 12.59 6.65
N PHE A 294 -7.14 13.49 5.67
CA PHE A 294 -6.23 14.64 5.52
C PHE A 294 -6.16 15.53 6.77
N ARG A 295 -7.25 15.57 7.56
CA ARG A 295 -7.26 16.32 8.83
C ARG A 295 -6.17 15.89 9.82
N GLY A 296 -5.68 14.64 9.72
CA GLY A 296 -4.57 14.10 10.52
C GLY A 296 -3.25 14.84 10.34
N PHE A 297 -3.08 15.62 9.27
CA PHE A 297 -1.92 16.48 9.08
C PHE A 297 -2.00 17.81 9.87
N ASP A 298 -3.20 18.26 10.26
CA ASP A 298 -3.36 19.40 11.18
C ASP A 298 -3.31 18.92 12.64
N GLU A 299 -4.19 17.98 12.98
CA GLU A 299 -4.29 17.37 14.31
C GLU A 299 -4.70 15.91 14.14
N TYR A 300 -4.17 14.99 14.93
CA TYR A 300 -4.62 13.60 14.94
C TYR A 300 -5.06 13.17 16.33
N TYR A 301 -5.94 12.17 16.38
CA TYR A 301 -6.49 11.68 17.63
C TYR A 301 -5.68 10.46 18.09
N ALA A 302 -5.00 10.61 19.22
CA ALA A 302 -4.08 9.66 19.79
C ALA A 302 -4.72 8.92 20.96
N ILE A 303 -5.00 7.62 20.78
CA ILE A 303 -5.65 6.78 21.79
C ILE A 303 -4.55 5.96 22.50
N PRO A 304 -4.48 5.94 23.85
CA PRO A 304 -3.52 5.12 24.57
C PRO A 304 -3.51 3.67 24.09
N TYR A 305 -2.34 3.11 23.81
CA TYR A 305 -2.25 1.73 23.36
C TYR A 305 -2.70 0.76 24.46
N GLY A 306 -3.58 -0.18 24.10
CA GLY A 306 -4.19 -1.13 25.02
C GLY A 306 -5.64 -0.80 25.40
N ASP A 307 -6.11 0.41 25.10
CA ASP A 307 -7.52 0.77 25.26
C ASP A 307 -8.41 -0.02 24.30
N ALA A 308 -9.62 -0.38 24.78
CA ALA A 308 -10.59 -1.14 24.00
C ALA A 308 -11.49 -0.23 23.11
N THR A 309 -11.53 1.06 23.39
CA THR A 309 -12.35 2.06 22.68
C THR A 309 -11.55 3.35 22.43
N ALA A 310 -12.10 4.28 21.67
CA ALA A 310 -11.47 5.55 21.34
C ALA A 310 -11.87 6.70 22.29
N GLU A 311 -12.55 6.41 23.40
CA GLU A 311 -13.14 7.46 24.25
C GLU A 311 -12.12 8.32 25.00
N PHE A 312 -10.92 7.77 25.25
CA PHE A 312 -9.90 8.37 26.11
C PHE A 312 -8.66 8.82 25.35
N GLY A 313 -8.81 9.07 24.04
CA GLY A 313 -7.74 9.67 23.24
C GLY A 313 -7.64 11.18 23.40
N GLU A 314 -6.54 11.74 22.92
CA GLU A 314 -6.27 13.17 22.94
C GLU A 314 -5.91 13.69 21.54
N TRP A 315 -6.20 14.96 21.28
CA TRP A 315 -5.79 15.60 20.03
C TRP A 315 -4.32 16.03 20.12
N GLU A 316 -3.49 15.50 19.24
CA GLU A 316 -2.08 15.88 19.05
C GLU A 316 -1.89 16.65 17.75
N LYS A 317 -0.84 17.47 17.67
CA LYS A 317 -0.54 18.29 16.48
C LYS A 317 0.16 17.46 15.40
N GLY A 318 -0.37 17.51 14.18
CA GLY A 318 0.30 17.01 12.99
C GLY A 318 1.43 17.94 12.49
N PRO A 319 2.04 17.63 11.34
CA PRO A 319 3.14 18.40 10.76
C PRO A 319 2.69 19.73 10.14
N GLY A 320 1.37 19.91 9.95
CA GLY A 320 0.79 21.07 9.30
C GLY A 320 1.21 21.22 7.84
N ILE A 321 1.22 22.46 7.37
CA ILE A 321 1.49 22.80 5.96
C ILE A 321 2.94 22.53 5.53
N GLU A 322 3.88 22.51 6.47
CA GLU A 322 5.32 22.41 6.21
C GLU A 322 5.71 21.13 5.45
N LEU A 323 5.03 20.01 5.73
CA LEU A 323 5.20 18.76 4.98
C LEU A 323 4.87 18.97 3.49
N PHE A 324 3.75 19.62 3.20
CA PHE A 324 3.28 19.84 1.83
C PHE A 324 4.11 20.88 1.09
N GLU A 325 4.56 21.94 1.76
CA GLU A 325 5.54 22.88 1.20
C GLU A 325 6.86 22.17 0.87
N THR A 326 7.32 21.26 1.73
CA THR A 326 8.53 20.46 1.49
C THR A 326 8.35 19.54 0.28
N LEU A 327 7.21 18.86 0.17
CA LEU A 327 6.86 18.03 -1.00
C LEU A 327 6.84 18.85 -2.29
N GLU A 328 6.18 20.02 -2.28
CA GLU A 328 6.11 20.90 -3.45
C GLU A 328 7.51 21.44 -3.83
N ASN A 329 8.34 21.79 -2.86
CA ASN A 329 9.71 22.24 -3.11
C ASN A 329 10.59 21.17 -3.74
N GLN A 330 10.43 19.89 -3.35
CA GLN A 330 11.26 18.80 -3.89
C GLN A 330 10.73 18.18 -5.18
N MET A 331 9.41 18.13 -5.34
CA MET A 331 8.77 17.38 -6.42
C MET A 331 7.97 18.26 -7.39
N GLY A 332 7.89 19.57 -7.12
CA GLY A 332 7.03 20.50 -7.83
C GLY A 332 5.57 20.36 -7.39
N LYS A 333 4.68 21.10 -8.06
CA LYS A 333 3.25 21.05 -7.73
C LYS A 333 2.66 19.68 -8.02
N LEU A 334 2.15 19.03 -6.99
CA LEU A 334 1.60 17.68 -7.05
C LEU A 334 0.05 17.70 -7.14
N PRO A 335 -0.57 16.92 -8.05
CA PRO A 335 -2.02 16.78 -8.08
C PRO A 335 -2.48 15.87 -6.93
N ILE A 336 -2.84 16.50 -5.81
CA ILE A 336 -3.33 15.84 -4.59
C ILE A 336 -4.80 16.19 -4.38
N LEU A 337 -5.60 15.23 -3.94
CA LEU A 337 -6.95 15.40 -3.40
C LEU A 337 -6.87 15.16 -1.89
N ALA A 338 -7.40 16.07 -1.09
CA ALA A 338 -7.45 15.92 0.36
C ALA A 338 -8.81 15.37 0.74
N GLU A 339 -8.90 14.17 1.32
CA GLU A 339 -10.19 13.79 1.88
C GLU A 339 -10.47 14.55 3.18
N ASP A 340 -11.53 15.35 3.16
CA ASP A 340 -11.93 16.26 4.22
C ASP A 340 -13.35 15.99 4.75
N LEU A 341 -13.83 14.73 4.73
CA LEU A 341 -15.13 14.40 5.31
C LEU A 341 -15.04 14.33 6.85
N GLY A 342 -16.21 14.35 7.49
CA GLY A 342 -16.33 14.29 8.94
C GLY A 342 -16.18 15.65 9.63
N PHE A 343 -15.68 15.64 10.86
CA PHE A 343 -15.56 16.85 11.68
C PHE A 343 -14.29 17.64 11.31
N LEU A 344 -14.49 18.82 10.71
CA LEU A 344 -13.41 19.75 10.35
C LEU A 344 -13.43 20.99 11.25
N THR A 345 -12.31 21.22 11.94
CA THR A 345 -12.03 22.47 12.67
C THR A 345 -11.62 23.59 11.71
N ASP A 346 -11.62 24.83 12.19
CA ASP A 346 -11.17 25.98 11.38
C ASP A 346 -9.69 25.87 10.97
N SER A 347 -8.86 25.23 11.80
CA SER A 347 -7.45 24.97 11.46
C SER A 347 -7.30 23.96 10.33
N VAL A 348 -8.10 22.89 10.29
CA VAL A 348 -8.11 21.94 9.17
C VAL A 348 -8.57 22.62 7.88
N ARG A 349 -9.62 23.46 7.94
CA ARG A 349 -10.08 24.24 6.77
C ARG A 349 -9.00 25.20 6.27
N LYS A 350 -8.24 25.80 7.20
CA LYS A 350 -7.09 26.64 6.86
C LYS A 350 -5.97 25.82 6.21
N LEU A 351 -5.62 24.65 6.75
CA LEU A 351 -4.60 23.77 6.15
C LEU A 351 -4.98 23.37 4.71
N LEU A 352 -6.24 23.00 4.47
CA LEU A 352 -6.76 22.69 3.14
C LEU A 352 -6.68 23.89 2.18
N ALA A 353 -7.05 25.09 2.66
CA ALA A 353 -6.97 26.31 1.86
C ALA A 353 -5.53 26.70 1.53
N ASP A 354 -4.62 26.59 2.50
CA ASP A 354 -3.21 26.93 2.36
C ASP A 354 -2.47 25.94 1.43
N SER A 355 -2.84 24.65 1.46
CA SER A 355 -2.26 23.63 0.56
C SER A 355 -2.71 23.80 -0.90
N GLY A 356 -3.87 24.45 -1.11
CA GLY A 356 -4.48 24.60 -2.43
C GLY A 356 -4.98 23.28 -3.03
N PHE A 357 -5.11 22.22 -2.21
CA PHE A 357 -5.68 20.96 -2.63
C PHE A 357 -7.22 21.05 -2.66
N PRO A 358 -7.88 20.47 -3.68
CA PRO A 358 -9.32 20.23 -3.60
C PRO A 358 -9.65 19.23 -2.48
N GLY A 359 -10.74 19.51 -1.77
CA GLY A 359 -11.46 18.57 -0.90
C GLY A 359 -12.30 17.58 -1.70
#